data_AF-R7YCM6-F1
#
_entry.id   AF-R7YCM6-F1
#
_cell.length_a   1.000
_cell.length_b   1.000
_cell.length_c   1.000
_cell.angle_alpha   90.00
_cell.angle_beta   90.00
_cell.angle_gamma   90.00
#
_symmetry.space_group_name_H-M   'P 1'
#
loop_
_entity.id
_entity.type
_entity.pdbx_description
1 polymer ?
#
loop_
_entity_poly.entity_id
_entity_poly.type
_entity_poly.pdbx_seq_one_letter_code
_entity_poly.pdbx_strand_id
1 'polypeptide(L)'
;MTAALEATDYIDFAPYDMPLAERRKLDVGDIYINQVRHTTCGWYIRSRNRHDMRRCKCGKLSIDGGSWYTKVSGDVENAEYHVVPYKFVEDNAAQFDSQPVAAPDLQLQQIVCTGARPRPEDKS
;
A
#
# COMPACT_ATOMS: atom_id res chain seq x y z
N MET A 1 -21.65 6.23 -5.76
CA MET A 1 -21.43 5.92 -4.34
C MET A 1 -20.08 5.24 -4.25
N THR A 2 -19.05 5.97 -3.87
CA THR A 2 -17.71 5.39 -3.59
C THR A 2 -17.84 4.65 -2.26
N ALA A 3 -17.89 3.32 -2.32
CA ALA A 3 -17.75 2.51 -1.12
C ALA A 3 -16.40 2.87 -0.50
N ALA A 4 -16.40 3.46 0.69
CA ALA A 4 -15.19 3.61 1.47
C ALA A 4 -14.62 2.20 1.64
N LEU A 5 -13.41 1.97 1.13
CA LEU A 5 -12.70 0.71 1.36
C LEU A 5 -12.42 0.66 2.86
N GLU A 6 -13.25 -0.08 3.60
CA GLU A 6 -12.93 -0.45 4.97
C GLU A 6 -11.77 -1.45 4.91
N ALA A 7 -10.55 -0.92 4.92
CA ALA A 7 -9.35 -1.72 4.97
C ALA A 7 -9.31 -2.43 6.34
N THR A 8 -9.50 -3.73 6.33
CA THR A 8 -9.48 -4.57 7.54
C THR A 8 -8.15 -5.30 7.72
N ASP A 9 -7.33 -5.32 6.67
CA ASP A 9 -6.02 -5.97 6.60
C ASP A 9 -4.95 -4.91 6.34
N TYR A 10 -3.79 -5.04 6.99
CA TYR A 10 -2.68 -4.11 6.80
C TYR A 10 -2.12 -4.16 5.37
N ILE A 11 -2.30 -5.26 4.64
CA ILE A 11 -1.85 -5.39 3.26
C ILE A 11 -2.55 -4.38 2.33
N ASP A 12 -3.78 -3.98 2.65
CA ASP A 12 -4.57 -3.09 1.80
C ASP A 12 -4.01 -1.66 1.78
N PHE A 13 -3.30 -1.25 2.84
CA PHE A 13 -2.75 0.10 2.97
C PHE A 13 -1.22 0.15 3.10
N ALA A 14 -0.56 -0.97 3.43
CA ALA A 14 0.89 -1.11 3.50
C ALA A 14 1.37 -2.14 2.45
N PRO A 15 1.71 -1.69 1.22
CA PRO A 15 2.23 -2.58 0.19
C PRO A 15 3.60 -3.16 0.56
N TYR A 16 3.98 -4.23 -0.12
CA TYR A 16 5.18 -5.03 0.17
C TYR A 16 6.51 -4.25 0.15
N ASP A 17 6.56 -3.17 -0.63
CA ASP A 17 7.72 -2.30 -0.86
C ASP A 17 7.70 -1.02 -0.01
N MET A 18 6.74 -0.87 0.89
CA MET A 18 6.66 0.32 1.75
C MET A 18 7.87 0.41 2.70
N PRO A 19 8.54 1.58 2.77
CA PRO A 19 9.71 1.77 3.64
C PRO A 19 9.34 1.62 5.11
N LEU A 20 10.34 1.27 5.93
CA LEU A 20 10.12 0.99 7.36
C LEU A 20 9.53 2.20 8.08
N ALA A 21 10.03 3.40 7.79
CA ALA A 21 9.57 4.63 8.42
C ALA A 21 8.07 4.91 8.19
N GLU A 22 7.53 4.55 7.03
CA GLU A 22 6.11 4.72 6.72
C GLU A 22 5.26 3.63 7.36
N ARG A 23 5.71 2.37 7.30
CA ARG A 23 5.00 1.24 7.94
C ARG A 23 4.80 1.45 9.45
N ARG A 24 5.81 1.97 10.14
CA ARG A 24 5.72 2.23 11.59
C ARG A 24 4.73 3.33 11.94
N LYS A 25 4.51 4.32 11.08
CA LYS A 25 3.47 5.35 11.29
C LYS A 25 2.06 4.74 11.28
N LEU A 26 1.89 3.62 10.58
CA LEU A 26 0.62 2.90 10.43
C LEU A 26 0.49 1.72 11.42
N ASP A 27 1.37 1.61 12.41
CA ASP A 27 1.43 0.49 13.37
C ASP A 27 1.57 -0.89 12.68
N VAL A 28 2.33 -0.96 11.57
CA VAL A 28 2.62 -2.21 10.84
C VAL A 28 4.02 -2.71 11.17
N GLY A 29 4.13 -4.00 11.51
CA GLY A 29 5.40 -4.64 11.82
C GLY A 29 6.20 -5.11 10.60
N ASP A 30 7.15 -6.01 10.83
CA ASP A 30 8.12 -6.47 9.81
C ASP A 30 7.67 -7.68 9.01
N ILE A 31 6.50 -8.25 9.35
CA ILE A 31 5.94 -9.42 8.68
C ILE A 31 4.82 -8.98 7.73
N TYR A 32 4.97 -9.32 6.45
CA TYR A 32 3.99 -9.05 5.40
C TYR A 32 2.93 -10.15 5.31
N ILE A 33 3.32 -11.41 5.45
CA ILE A 33 2.36 -12.53 5.50
C ILE A 33 2.68 -13.37 6.72
N ASN A 34 1.72 -13.48 7.63
CA ASN A 34 1.79 -14.32 8.81
C ASN A 34 0.76 -15.46 8.68
N GLN A 35 1.18 -16.56 8.05
CA GLN A 35 0.32 -17.69 7.73
C GLN A 35 0.97 -19.01 8.16
N VAL A 36 0.13 -19.95 8.59
CA VAL A 36 0.52 -21.32 8.91
C VAL A 36 -0.44 -22.28 8.24
N ARG A 37 0.08 -23.39 7.75
CA ARG A 37 -0.70 -24.53 7.29
C ARG A 37 -0.64 -25.62 8.33
N HIS A 38 -1.81 -26.14 8.70
CA HIS A 38 -1.87 -27.33 9.53
C HIS A 38 -1.78 -28.56 8.65
N THR A 39 -0.70 -29.34 8.73
CA THR A 39 -0.48 -30.51 7.85
C THR A 39 -1.55 -31.59 8.06
N THR A 40 -2.02 -31.78 9.29
CA THR A 40 -3.07 -32.74 9.65
C THR A 40 -4.44 -32.37 9.06
N CYS A 41 -4.81 -31.09 9.10
CA CYS A 41 -6.13 -30.63 8.63
C CYS A 41 -6.09 -30.08 7.19
N GLY A 42 -4.90 -29.87 6.61
CA GLY A 42 -4.68 -29.25 5.29
C GLY A 42 -5.08 -27.78 5.18
N TRP A 43 -5.51 -27.15 6.28
CA TRP A 43 -6.09 -25.80 6.29
C TRP A 43 -5.04 -24.73 6.53
N TYR A 44 -5.18 -23.61 5.81
CA TYR A 44 -4.35 -22.42 5.98
C TYR A 44 -5.03 -21.41 6.91
N ILE A 45 -4.27 -20.93 7.89
CA ILE A 45 -4.73 -19.96 8.89
C ILE A 45 -3.79 -18.77 8.81
N ARG A 46 -4.34 -17.56 8.70
CA ARG A 46 -3.58 -16.32 8.60
C ARG A 46 -4.01 -15.36 9.70
N SER A 47 -3.06 -14.81 10.45
CA SER A 47 -3.30 -13.74 11.42
C SER A 47 -3.12 -12.39 10.74
N ARG A 48 -4.17 -11.55 10.75
CA ARG A 48 -4.18 -10.25 10.06
C ARG A 48 -3.88 -9.10 11.01
N ASN A 49 -4.45 -9.08 12.21
CA ASN A 49 -4.23 -7.96 13.13
C ASN A 49 -3.39 -8.40 14.34
N ARG A 50 -2.77 -7.41 14.99
CA ARG A 50 -2.11 -7.66 16.27
C ARG A 50 -3.16 -8.17 17.26
N HIS A 51 -2.85 -9.24 17.98
CA HIS A 51 -3.77 -9.93 18.89
C HIS A 51 -5.01 -10.55 18.20
N ASP A 52 -4.95 -10.82 16.89
CA ASP A 52 -5.95 -11.61 16.16
C ASP A 52 -5.59 -13.10 16.20
N MET A 53 -5.94 -13.75 17.31
CA MET A 53 -5.74 -15.18 17.49
C MET A 53 -6.70 -15.98 16.60
N ARG A 54 -6.18 -16.51 15.51
CA ARG A 54 -6.92 -17.37 14.59
C ARG A 54 -6.65 -18.83 14.87
N ARG A 55 -7.72 -19.61 14.99
CA ARG A 55 -7.69 -21.05 15.23
C ARG A 55 -7.97 -21.83 13.96
N CYS A 56 -7.35 -22.99 13.84
CA CYS A 56 -7.65 -23.97 12.81
C CYS A 56 -9.09 -24.43 12.98
N LYS A 57 -9.72 -24.89 11.89
CA LYS A 57 -11.05 -25.51 11.94
C LYS A 57 -11.14 -26.67 12.94
N CYS A 58 -10.06 -27.44 13.07
CA CYS A 58 -9.97 -28.54 14.02
C CYS A 58 -9.59 -28.11 15.46
N GLY A 59 -9.36 -26.81 15.70
CA GLY A 59 -9.09 -26.24 17.03
C GLY A 59 -7.71 -26.53 17.61
N LYS A 60 -6.96 -27.48 17.05
CA LYS A 60 -5.67 -27.95 17.56
C LYS A 60 -4.49 -27.02 17.29
N LEU A 61 -4.58 -26.18 16.26
CA LEU A 61 -3.53 -25.22 15.89
C LEU A 61 -4.09 -23.81 15.93
N SER A 62 -3.29 -22.85 16.38
CA SER A 62 -3.63 -21.44 16.38
C SER A 62 -2.43 -20.57 16.05
N ILE A 63 -2.70 -19.42 15.45
CA ILE A 63 -1.69 -18.41 15.10
C ILE A 63 -2.17 -17.03 15.54
N ASP A 64 -1.24 -16.23 16.08
CA ASP A 64 -1.45 -14.86 16.53
C ASP A 64 -0.26 -13.96 16.11
N GLY A 65 -0.50 -12.65 16.12
CA GLY A 65 0.51 -11.61 16.11
C GLY A 65 0.54 -10.70 14.88
N GLY A 66 -0.31 -10.95 13.89
CA GLY A 66 -0.46 -10.06 12.73
C GLY A 66 0.87 -9.81 12.02
N SER A 67 1.18 -8.54 11.74
CA SER A 67 2.43 -8.11 11.10
C SER A 67 3.62 -7.95 12.06
N TRP A 68 3.41 -8.05 13.37
CA TRP A 68 4.43 -7.74 14.38
C TRP A 68 5.22 -8.95 14.84
N TYR A 69 4.55 -10.07 15.05
CA TYR A 69 5.19 -11.31 15.50
C TYR A 69 4.40 -12.51 15.00
N THR A 70 5.08 -13.66 14.92
CA THR A 70 4.41 -14.94 14.68
C THR A 70 4.43 -15.74 15.97
N LYS A 71 3.25 -15.98 16.54
CA LYS A 71 3.07 -16.89 17.66
C LYS A 71 2.13 -18.01 17.24
N VAL A 72 2.67 -19.23 17.16
CA VAL A 72 1.89 -20.44 16.94
C VAL A 72 1.70 -21.16 18.26
N SER A 73 0.51 -21.72 18.49
CA SER A 73 0.18 -22.45 19.73
C SER A 73 -0.70 -23.66 19.43
N GLY A 74 -0.52 -24.73 20.20
CA GLY A 74 -1.19 -26.01 20.02
C GLY A 74 -0.29 -27.05 19.37
N ASP A 75 -0.71 -27.63 18.25
CA ASP A 75 0.00 -28.70 17.52
C ASP A 75 1.13 -28.14 16.62
N VAL A 76 2.21 -27.68 17.26
CA VAL A 76 3.33 -27.00 16.59
C VAL A 76 4.14 -27.96 15.69
N GLU A 77 4.13 -29.26 15.97
CA GLU A 77 4.82 -30.27 15.17
C GLU A 77 4.23 -30.41 13.76
N ASN A 78 2.92 -30.23 13.65
CA ASN A 78 2.17 -30.29 12.39
C ASN A 78 1.94 -28.91 11.75
N ALA A 79 2.75 -27.92 12.13
CA ALA A 79 2.65 -26.55 11.65
C ALA A 79 3.70 -26.26 10.56
N GLU A 80 3.26 -26.09 9.31
CA GLU A 80 4.08 -25.61 8.21
C GLU A 80 3.99 -24.08 8.13
N TYR A 81 5.10 -23.39 8.38
CA TYR A 81 5.17 -21.94 8.47
C TYR A 81 5.32 -21.29 7.09
N HIS A 82 4.44 -20.34 6.78
CA HIS A 82 4.52 -19.49 5.60
C HIS A 82 4.58 -18.03 6.04
N VAL A 83 5.72 -17.66 6.64
CA VAL A 83 5.98 -16.31 7.13
C VAL A 83 6.83 -15.56 6.10
N VAL A 84 6.29 -14.50 5.53
CA VAL A 84 6.99 -13.64 4.56
C VAL A 84 7.27 -12.30 5.22
N PRO A 85 8.54 -11.90 5.41
CA PRO A 85 8.89 -10.56 5.88
C PRO A 85 8.70 -9.52 4.77
N TYR A 86 8.46 -8.25 5.14
CA TYR A 86 8.49 -7.13 4.19
C TYR A 86 9.85 -7.06 3.48
N LYS A 87 9.85 -6.53 2.26
CA LYS A 87 11.11 -6.24 1.57
C LYS A 87 11.88 -5.20 2.38
N PHE A 88 13.14 -5.47 2.67
CA PHE A 88 14.06 -4.46 3.15
C PHE A 88 14.31 -3.49 2.00
N VAL A 89 13.52 -2.44 1.94
CA VAL A 89 13.83 -1.26 1.16
C VAL A 89 14.59 -0.36 2.12
N GLU A 90 15.89 -0.21 1.89
CA GLU A 90 16.67 0.80 2.60
C GLU A 90 15.98 2.14 2.41
N ASP A 91 15.86 2.92 3.49
CA ASP A 91 15.41 4.29 3.42
C ASP A 91 16.46 5.07 2.60
N ASN A 92 16.38 5.04 1.28
CA ASN A 92 17.07 5.99 0.40
C ASN A 92 16.40 7.36 0.55
N ALA A 93 16.37 7.85 1.78
CA ALA A 93 15.98 9.20 2.14
C ALA A 93 17.13 10.15 1.82
N ALA A 94 17.56 10.24 0.56
CA ALA A 94 18.35 11.34 0.01
C ALA A 94 18.71 11.07 -1.47
N GLN A 95 17.77 11.31 -2.39
CA GLN A 95 18.05 11.82 -3.75
C GLN A 95 16.71 12.03 -4.48
N PHE A 96 15.92 12.97 -3.98
CA PHE A 96 15.00 13.70 -4.85
C PHE A 96 15.50 15.13 -4.92
N ASP A 97 15.83 15.53 -6.14
CA ASP A 97 16.41 16.79 -6.57
C ASP A 97 15.87 18.01 -5.82
N SER A 98 16.76 18.70 -5.10
CA SER A 98 16.68 20.14 -4.98
C SER A 98 17.14 20.79 -6.29
N GLN A 99 16.40 20.57 -7.39
CA GLN A 99 16.48 21.45 -8.54
C GLN A 99 15.36 22.48 -8.39
N PRO A 100 15.68 23.79 -8.26
CA PRO A 100 14.64 24.81 -8.32
C PRO A 100 14.00 24.74 -9.70
N VAL A 101 12.71 24.43 -9.76
CA VAL A 101 11.91 24.63 -10.98
C VAL A 101 11.94 26.12 -11.29
N ALA A 102 12.77 26.50 -12.26
CA ALA A 102 12.76 27.85 -12.81
C ALA A 102 11.34 28.13 -13.29
N ALA A 103 10.75 29.20 -12.75
CA ALA A 103 9.45 29.68 -13.18
C ALA A 103 9.48 29.87 -14.72
N PRO A 104 8.51 29.34 -15.48
CA PRO A 104 8.40 29.69 -16.88
C PRO A 104 8.07 31.18 -16.99
N ASP A 105 8.93 31.91 -17.70
CA ASP A 105 8.76 33.31 -18.07
C ASP A 105 7.40 33.51 -18.73
N LEU A 106 6.53 34.25 -18.03
CA LEU A 106 5.16 34.50 -18.43
C LEU A 106 5.17 35.63 -19.48
N GLN A 107 5.56 35.33 -20.72
CA GLN A 107 5.40 36.27 -21.82
C GLN A 107 3.91 36.41 -22.17
N LEU A 108 3.30 37.47 -21.64
CA LEU A 108 2.01 38.01 -22.10
C LEU A 108 2.07 38.22 -23.62
N GLN A 109 1.38 37.39 -24.40
CA GLN A 109 0.97 37.76 -25.75
C GLN A 109 -0.44 38.33 -25.68
N GLN A 110 -0.52 39.64 -25.92
CA GLN A 110 -1.77 40.38 -26.08
C GLN A 110 -2.55 39.83 -27.28
N ILE A 111 -3.66 39.15 -27.02
CA ILE A 111 -4.67 38.86 -28.03
C ILE A 111 -5.44 40.17 -28.25
N VAL A 112 -5.12 40.86 -29.34
CA VAL A 112 -5.88 42.04 -29.80
C VAL A 112 -7.08 41.52 -30.59
N CYS A 113 -8.23 41.41 -29.92
CA CYS A 113 -9.52 41.23 -30.57
C CYS A 113 -9.98 42.58 -31.17
N THR A 114 -9.71 42.81 -32.45
CA THR A 114 -10.52 43.68 -33.33
C THR A 114 -10.49 43.03 -34.72
N GLY A 115 -11.57 42.69 -35.42
CA GLY A 115 -12.92 43.22 -35.38
C GLY A 115 -13.18 44.08 -36.62
N ALA A 116 -13.08 43.55 -37.85
CA ALA A 116 -13.72 44.09 -39.06
C ALA A 116 -13.51 43.17 -40.28
N ARG A 117 -14.60 42.76 -40.94
CA ARG A 117 -14.59 42.15 -42.28
C ARG A 117 -14.64 43.28 -43.32
N PRO A 118 -13.86 43.27 -44.41
CA PRO A 118 -14.15 44.15 -45.55
C PRO A 118 -15.32 43.57 -46.38
N ARG A 119 -16.30 44.41 -46.70
CA ARG A 119 -17.33 44.16 -47.72
C ARG A 119 -16.72 44.50 -49.10
N PRO A 120 -16.86 43.64 -50.12
CA PRO A 120 -16.47 43.99 -51.47
C PRO A 120 -17.42 45.03 -52.09
N GLU A 121 -16.82 45.87 -52.92
CA GLU A 121 -17.32 47.14 -53.46
C GLU A 121 -18.36 46.92 -54.58
N ASP A 122 -19.51 47.61 -54.51
CA ASP A 122 -20.41 47.78 -55.64
C ASP A 122 -19.91 48.93 -56.52
N LYS A 123 -19.55 48.60 -57.76
CA LYS A 123 -19.21 49.55 -58.82
C LYS A 123 -20.50 50.08 -59.45
N SER A 124 -20.62 51.41 -59.54
CA SER A 124 -21.40 52.08 -60.61
C SER A 124 -20.54 52.24 -61.85
#